data_AF-A0A7C5PAR1-F1
#
_entry.id   AF-A0A7C5PAR1-F1
#
_cell.length_a   1.000
_cell.length_b   1.000
_cell.length_c   1.000
_cell.angle_alpha   90.00
_cell.angle_beta   90.00
_cell.angle_gamma   90.00
#
_symmetry.space_group_name_H-M   'P 1'
#
loop_
_entity.id
_entity.type
_entity.pdbx_description
1 polymer ?
#
loop_
_entity_poly.entity_id
_entity_poly.type
_entity_poly.pdbx_seq_one_letter_code
_entity_poly.pdbx_strand_id
1 'polypeptide(L)'
;MKSRGARDEFLRKLKEEWKQMWRERFDDKVRAEGIAARDYPLLFMDRGFIIFASRDAKTPTFSEIKEFWASQGLVYSPDPVVGGWRKFIRTHVLSQQRTKRDKRAQQYIEDKREKQQPKKGGRGWLHIV
;
A
#
# COMPACT_ATOMS: atom_id res chain seq x y z
N MET A 1 14.21 -21.84 22.25
CA MET A 1 14.33 -21.52 20.81
C MET A 1 13.10 -22.07 20.09
N LYS A 2 12.26 -21.25 19.45
CA LYS A 2 11.02 -21.74 18.81
C LYS A 2 11.34 -22.66 17.62
N SER A 3 10.51 -23.68 17.40
CA SER A 3 10.69 -24.62 16.28
C SER A 3 10.61 -23.88 14.94
N ARG A 4 11.24 -24.43 13.88
CA ARG A 4 11.19 -23.84 12.52
C ARG A 4 9.74 -23.68 12.03
N GLY A 5 8.91 -24.70 12.23
CA GLY A 5 7.49 -24.66 11.86
C GLY A 5 6.68 -23.57 12.58
N ALA A 6 6.89 -23.37 13.88
CA ALA A 6 6.21 -22.30 14.63
C ALA A 6 6.58 -20.89 14.13
N ARG A 7 7.82 -20.73 13.64
CA ARG A 7 8.30 -19.46 13.06
C ARG A 7 7.72 -19.22 11.66
N ASP A 8 7.67 -20.25 10.83
CA ASP A 8 7.07 -20.17 9.50
C ASP A 8 5.57 -19.85 9.58
N GLU A 9 4.86 -20.44 10.55
CA GLU A 9 3.46 -20.12 10.82
C GLU A 9 3.28 -18.67 11.27
N PHE A 10 4.13 -18.18 12.17
CA PHE A 10 4.11 -16.79 12.62
C PHE A 10 4.32 -15.82 11.45
N LEU A 11 5.32 -16.09 10.61
CA LEU A 11 5.59 -15.26 9.43
C LEU A 11 4.44 -15.29 8.43
N ARG A 12 3.75 -16.43 8.28
CA ARG A 12 2.54 -16.52 7.46
C ARG A 12 1.45 -15.61 8.00
N LYS A 13 1.14 -15.66 9.30
CA LYS A 13 0.15 -14.79 9.96
C LYS A 13 0.50 -13.31 9.81
N LEU A 14 1.76 -12.94 10.03
CA LEU A 14 2.25 -11.57 9.85
C LEU A 14 2.05 -11.07 8.40
N LYS A 15 2.33 -11.92 7.41
CA LYS A 15 2.10 -11.60 5.99
C LYS A 15 0.61 -11.51 5.65
N GLU A 16 -0.22 -12.33 6.26
CA GLU A 16 -1.68 -12.31 6.08
C GLU A 16 -2.28 -11.01 6.60
N GLU A 17 -1.94 -10.58 7.82
CA GLU A 17 -2.36 -9.29 8.36
C GLU A 17 -1.91 -8.13 7.48
N TRP A 18 -0.64 -8.14 7.03
CA TRP A 18 -0.13 -7.10 6.14
C TRP A 18 -0.92 -6.99 4.83
N LYS A 19 -1.18 -8.13 4.17
CA LYS A 19 -2.00 -8.16 2.94
C LYS A 19 -3.42 -7.67 3.22
N GLN A 20 -3.99 -8.11 4.34
CA GLN A 20 -5.36 -7.81 4.70
C GLN A 20 -5.56 -6.32 5.00
N MET A 21 -4.63 -5.72 5.74
CA MET A 21 -4.58 -4.27 5.99
C MET A 21 -4.60 -3.47 4.68
N TRP A 22 -3.71 -3.77 3.74
CA TRP A 22 -3.69 -3.04 2.46
C TRP A 22 -4.93 -3.25 1.60
N ARG A 23 -5.59 -4.41 1.74
CA ARG A 23 -6.81 -4.74 0.99
C ARG A 23 -8.03 -4.03 1.55
N GLU A 24 -8.17 -4.01 2.87
CA GLU A 24 -9.37 -3.57 3.61
C GLU A 24 -9.30 -2.13 4.11
N ARG A 25 -8.13 -1.46 4.02
CA ARG A 25 -7.98 -0.05 4.42
C ARG A 25 -9.10 0.83 3.89
N PHE A 26 -9.49 1.81 4.69
CA PHE A 26 -10.41 2.87 4.32
C PHE A 26 -9.63 4.03 3.70
N ASP A 27 -9.98 4.44 2.48
CA ASP A 27 -9.37 5.59 1.82
C ASP A 27 -10.21 6.86 2.14
N ASP A 28 -9.71 7.72 3.02
CA ASP A 28 -10.26 9.05 3.25
C ASP A 28 -9.87 9.96 2.07
N LYS A 29 -10.85 10.25 1.21
CA LYS A 29 -10.65 11.08 0.01
C LYS A 29 -10.44 12.55 0.32
N VAL A 30 -10.95 13.05 1.45
CA VAL A 30 -10.85 14.47 1.82
C VAL A 30 -9.44 14.76 2.30
N ARG A 31 -8.88 13.87 3.13
CA ARG A 31 -7.55 14.03 3.71
C ARG A 31 -6.44 13.38 2.89
N ALA A 32 -6.81 12.60 1.87
CA ALA A 32 -5.90 11.75 1.09
C ALA A 32 -5.07 10.82 2.00
N GLU A 33 -5.77 10.19 2.96
CA GLU A 33 -5.22 9.27 3.95
C GLU A 33 -5.76 7.85 3.71
N GLY A 34 -4.93 6.84 3.94
CA GLY A 34 -5.36 5.45 4.06
C GLY A 34 -5.34 5.04 5.51
N ILE A 35 -6.48 4.57 6.01
CA ILE A 35 -6.73 4.31 7.43
C ILE A 35 -7.00 2.82 7.64
N ALA A 36 -6.44 2.24 8.71
CA ALA A 36 -6.70 0.86 9.09
C ALA A 36 -8.17 0.68 9.45
N ALA A 37 -8.85 -0.24 8.76
CA ALA A 37 -10.28 -0.46 8.95
C ALA A 37 -10.62 -1.27 10.22
N ARG A 38 -9.62 -1.92 10.80
CA ARG A 38 -9.71 -2.79 11.98
C ARG A 38 -8.33 -2.90 12.64
N ASP A 39 -8.26 -3.62 13.75
CA ASP A 39 -7.03 -3.88 14.46
C ASP A 39 -6.17 -4.94 13.74
N TYR A 40 -4.86 -4.69 13.71
CA TYR A 40 -3.81 -5.59 13.20
C TYR A 40 -2.69 -5.68 14.24
N PRO A 41 -2.87 -6.52 15.29
CA PRO A 41 -1.94 -6.58 16.41
C PRO A 41 -0.51 -6.94 16.03
N LEU A 42 -0.30 -7.77 14.98
CA LEU A 42 1.06 -8.13 14.55
C LEU A 42 1.77 -6.99 13.80
N LEU A 43 1.01 -5.97 13.39
CA LEU A 43 1.49 -4.78 12.71
C LEU A 43 1.61 -3.56 13.63
N PHE A 44 1.19 -3.67 14.90
CA PHE A 44 1.10 -2.56 15.86
C PHE A 44 0.16 -1.44 15.39
N MET A 45 -0.95 -1.81 14.76
CA MET A 45 -1.90 -0.87 14.19
C MET A 45 -3.30 -1.14 14.72
N ASP A 46 -3.88 -0.17 15.41
CA ASP A 46 -5.28 -0.21 15.82
C ASP A 46 -6.19 0.30 14.68
N ARG A 47 -7.49 0.03 14.80
CA ARG A 47 -8.51 0.64 13.94
C ARG A 47 -8.39 2.16 13.99
N GLY A 48 -8.37 2.80 12.83
CA GLY A 48 -8.17 4.25 12.74
C GLY A 48 -6.70 4.67 12.56
N PHE A 49 -5.75 3.73 12.63
CA PHE A 49 -4.34 4.03 12.38
C PHE A 49 -4.12 4.52 10.94
N ILE A 50 -3.42 5.64 10.77
CA ILE A 50 -3.10 6.21 9.47
C ILE A 50 -1.95 5.41 8.85
N ILE A 51 -2.26 4.54 7.89
CA ILE A 51 -1.30 3.68 7.18
C ILE A 51 -0.47 4.48 6.18
N PHE A 52 -1.10 5.42 5.48
CA PHE A 52 -0.38 6.35 4.60
C PHE A 52 -1.13 7.68 4.55
N ALA A 53 -0.39 8.78 4.51
CA ALA A 53 -0.94 10.11 4.28
C ALA A 53 -0.07 10.83 3.26
N SER A 54 -0.67 11.78 2.54
CA SER A 54 0.07 12.65 1.62
C SER A 54 1.12 13.54 2.31
N ARG A 55 0.98 13.75 3.63
CA ARG A 55 1.94 14.46 4.48
C ARG A 55 2.27 13.63 5.72
N ASP A 56 3.55 13.30 5.88
CA ASP A 56 4.22 12.88 7.12
C ASP A 56 3.61 11.75 7.98
N ALA A 57 2.88 10.80 7.38
CA ALA A 57 2.52 9.59 8.11
C ALA A 57 3.78 8.77 8.45
N LYS A 58 4.19 8.80 9.72
CA LYS A 58 5.25 7.94 10.28
C LYS A 58 4.70 6.54 10.55
N THR A 59 4.36 5.84 9.48
CA THR A 59 3.87 4.46 9.56
C THR A 59 5.04 3.50 9.57
N PRO A 60 5.09 2.54 10.52
CA PRO A 60 6.08 1.47 10.49
C PRO A 60 6.01 0.72 9.16
N THR A 61 7.14 0.67 8.47
CA THR A 61 7.28 -0.14 7.27
C THR A 61 7.22 -1.63 7.63
N PHE A 62 6.83 -2.45 6.67
CA PHE A 62 6.83 -3.90 6.88
C PHE A 62 8.21 -4.43 7.31
N SER A 63 9.29 -3.79 6.84
CA SER A 63 10.66 -4.14 7.22
C SER A 63 10.95 -3.89 8.69
N GLU A 64 10.60 -2.71 9.20
CA GLU A 64 10.76 -2.37 10.64
C GLU A 64 9.94 -3.31 11.52
N ILE A 65 8.70 -3.62 11.13
CA ILE A 65 7.84 -4.59 11.85
C ILE A 65 8.50 -5.97 11.90
N LYS A 66 9.05 -6.46 10.78
CA LYS A 66 9.75 -7.76 10.76
C LYS A 66 11.03 -7.73 11.57
N GLU A 67 11.79 -6.65 11.54
CA GLU A 67 13.03 -6.50 12.29
C GLU A 67 12.77 -6.52 13.79
N PHE A 68 11.71 -5.84 14.24
CA PHE A 68 11.20 -5.97 15.60
C PHE A 68 10.90 -7.44 15.95
N TRP A 69 10.11 -8.14 15.14
CA TRP A 69 9.79 -9.55 15.43
C TRP A 69 11.00 -10.49 15.30
N ALA A 70 12.01 -10.12 14.51
CA ALA A 70 13.26 -10.84 14.42
C ALA A 70 14.11 -10.67 15.68
N SER A 71 14.16 -9.48 16.28
CA SER A 71 14.82 -9.26 17.57
C SER A 71 14.14 -10.04 18.71
N GLN A 72 12.84 -10.32 18.59
CA GLN A 72 12.09 -11.21 19.48
C GLN A 72 12.27 -12.71 19.16
N GLY A 73 13.10 -13.06 18.17
CA GLY A 73 13.37 -14.45 17.77
C GLY A 73 12.23 -15.14 17.01
N LEU A 74 11.28 -14.38 16.44
CA LEU A 74 10.09 -14.91 15.77
C LEU A 74 10.20 -14.94 14.24
N VAL A 75 11.09 -14.14 13.65
CA VAL A 75 11.30 -14.05 12.19
C VAL A 75 12.81 -14.05 11.90
N TYR A 76 13.25 -14.74 10.84
CA TYR A 76 14.63 -14.60 10.31
C TYR A 76 14.60 -14.06 8.88
N SER A 77 15.74 -13.51 8.44
CA SER A 77 15.91 -13.06 7.05
C SER A 77 15.62 -14.21 6.08
N PRO A 78 14.86 -13.96 4.98
CA PRO A 78 14.53 -14.98 4.02
C PRO A 78 15.81 -15.46 3.34
N ASP A 79 15.79 -16.73 2.94
CA ASP A 79 16.88 -17.35 2.20
C ASP A 79 17.24 -16.46 0.99
N PRO A 80 18.52 -16.07 0.83
CA PRO A 80 18.96 -15.18 -0.25
C PRO A 80 18.58 -15.71 -1.65
N VAL A 81 18.37 -17.02 -1.82
CA VAL A 81 17.98 -17.67 -3.08
C VAL A 81 16.55 -17.31 -3.53
N VAL A 82 15.62 -17.11 -2.59
CA VAL A 82 14.20 -16.83 -2.90
C VAL A 82 14.00 -15.37 -3.34
N GLY A 83 14.97 -14.51 -3.01
CA GLY A 83 14.97 -13.08 -3.20
C GLY A 83 14.42 -12.38 -1.97
N GLY A 84 15.19 -11.41 -1.49
CA GLY A 84 14.91 -10.72 -0.23
C GLY A 84 13.58 -9.97 -0.18
N TRP A 85 13.30 -9.38 0.97
CA TRP A 85 12.03 -8.71 1.28
C TRP A 85 11.56 -7.68 0.26
N ARG A 86 12.49 -6.97 -0.39
CA ARG A 86 12.19 -6.01 -1.45
C ARG A 86 11.42 -6.66 -2.62
N LYS A 87 11.79 -7.90 -2.98
CA LYS A 87 11.10 -8.68 -4.03
C LYS A 87 9.68 -9.00 -3.60
N PHE A 88 9.47 -9.46 -2.36
CA PHE A 88 8.13 -9.73 -1.83
C PHE A 88 7.22 -8.51 -1.86
N ILE A 89 7.68 -7.36 -1.36
CA ILE A 89 6.88 -6.10 -1.34
C ILE A 89 6.50 -5.69 -2.76
N ARG A 90 7.46 -5.74 -3.69
CA ARG A 90 7.22 -5.42 -5.10
C ARG A 90 6.17 -6.35 -5.71
N THR A 91 6.29 -7.66 -5.46
CA THR A 91 5.44 -8.68 -6.10
C THR A 91 4.03 -8.76 -5.51
N HIS A 92 3.86 -8.52 -4.20
CA HIS A 92 2.57 -8.76 -3.54
C HIS A 92 1.85 -7.51 -3.03
N VAL A 93 2.53 -6.37 -2.91
CA VAL A 93 1.94 -5.13 -2.36
C VAL A 93 1.83 -4.07 -3.45
N LEU A 94 2.95 -3.72 -4.10
CA LEU A 94 2.97 -2.66 -5.11
C LEU A 94 2.27 -3.06 -6.42
N SER A 95 2.33 -4.34 -6.81
CA SER A 95 1.60 -4.88 -7.97
C SER A 95 0.08 -4.77 -7.81
N GLN A 96 -0.43 -4.93 -6.59
CA GLN A 96 -1.86 -4.79 -6.28
C GLN A 96 -2.31 -3.33 -6.25
N GLN A 97 -1.42 -2.41 -5.83
CA GLN A 97 -1.70 -0.97 -5.88
C GLN A 97 -1.75 -0.43 -7.31
N ARG A 98 -0.88 -0.93 -8.21
CA ARG A 98 -0.90 -0.57 -9.64
C ARG A 98 -2.22 -0.96 -10.30
N THR A 99 -2.64 -2.21 -10.15
CA THR A 99 -3.93 -2.68 -10.70
C THR A 99 -5.14 -1.92 -10.17
N LYS A 100 -5.15 -1.52 -8.89
CA LYS A 100 -6.21 -0.66 -8.33
C LYS A 100 -6.17 0.77 -8.89
N ARG A 101 -4.97 1.35 -9.09
CA ARG A 101 -4.80 2.69 -9.66
C ARG A 101 -5.20 2.73 -11.13
N ASP A 102 -4.85 1.70 -11.89
CA ASP A 102 -5.24 1.55 -13.29
C ASP A 102 -6.75 1.40 -13.44
N LYS A 103 -7.40 0.59 -12.59
CA LYS A 103 -8.87 0.49 -12.54
C LYS A 103 -9.56 1.80 -12.20
N ARG A 104 -9.03 2.57 -11.22
CA ARG A 104 -9.58 3.87 -10.83
C ARG A 104 -9.35 4.94 -11.91
N ALA A 105 -8.24 4.88 -12.64
CA ALA A 105 -7.98 5.72 -13.81
C ALA A 105 -8.91 5.37 -14.98
N GLN A 106 -9.17 4.07 -15.23
CA GLN A 106 -10.13 3.61 -16.23
C GLN A 106 -11.56 4.07 -15.91
N GLN A 107 -12.02 3.97 -14.66
CA GLN A 107 -13.35 4.50 -14.26
C GLN A 107 -13.48 6.00 -14.51
N TYR A 108 -12.42 6.80 -14.25
CA TYR A 108 -12.41 8.24 -14.56
C TYR A 108 -12.45 8.55 -16.06
N ILE A 109 -11.93 7.66 -16.91
CA ILE A 109 -11.98 7.78 -18.37
C ILE A 109 -13.37 7.38 -18.90
N GLU A 110 -14.01 6.37 -18.30
CA GLU A 110 -15.37 5.93 -18.66
C GLU A 110 -16.44 6.94 -18.23
N ASP A 111 -16.30 7.59 -17.07
CA ASP A 111 -17.25 8.60 -16.56
C ASP A 111 -17.23 9.94 -17.32
N LYS A 112 -16.28 10.17 -18.24
CA LYS A 112 -16.20 11.40 -19.05
C LYS A 112 -16.38 11.13 -20.54
N ARG A 113 -17.62 10.88 -20.95
CA ARG A 113 -18.07 11.11 -22.34
C ARG A 113 -19.40 11.85 -22.45
N GLU A 114 -19.74 12.70 -21.47
CA GLU A 114 -20.66 13.80 -21.77
C GLU A 114 -19.93 14.83 -22.63
N LYS A 115 -20.49 15.06 -23.82
CA LYS A 115 -19.92 15.83 -24.93
C LYS A 115 -19.39 17.18 -24.44
N GLN A 116 -18.07 17.29 -24.26
CA GLN A 116 -17.44 18.58 -24.02
C GLN A 116 -17.81 19.50 -25.18
N GLN A 117 -18.42 20.64 -24.87
CA GLN A 117 -18.71 21.66 -25.88
C GLN A 117 -17.39 22.04 -26.56
N PRO A 118 -17.31 22.02 -27.90
CA PRO A 118 -16.12 22.49 -28.59
C PRO A 118 -15.88 23.95 -28.19
N LYS A 119 -14.73 24.24 -27.57
CA LYS A 119 -14.36 25.61 -27.23
C LYS A 119 -14.38 26.43 -28.52
N LYS A 120 -15.27 27.43 -28.60
CA LYS A 120 -15.35 28.35 -29.74
C LYS A 120 -13.99 29.04 -29.90
N GLY A 121 -13.53 29.12 -31.15
CA GLY A 121 -12.18 29.49 -31.53
C GLY A 121 -11.67 30.80 -30.93
N GLY A 122 -10.79 30.68 -29.94
CA GLY A 122 -9.96 31.78 -29.45
C GLY A 122 -8.52 31.53 -29.90
N ARG A 123 -8.04 32.31 -30.86
CA ARG A 123 -6.64 32.31 -31.30
C ARG A 123 -5.77 32.68 -30.09
N GLY A 124 -4.86 31.79 -29.72
CA GLY A 124 -3.88 32.01 -28.66
C GLY A 124 -2.99 33.21 -28.98
N TRP A 125 -2.49 33.84 -27.92
CA TRP A 125 -1.77 35.11 -27.93
C TRP A 125 -0.52 35.04 -28.80
N LEU A 126 -0.46 35.95 -29.77
CA LEU A 126 0.74 36.35 -30.48
C LEU A 126 1.88 36.62 -29.49
N HIS A 127 2.99 35.92 -29.64
CA HIS A 127 4.30 36.45 -29.30
C HIS A 127 5.17 36.31 -30.54
N ILE A 128 5.25 37.41 -31.30
CA ILE A 128 6.28 37.64 -32.30
C ILE A 128 7.45 38.30 -31.56
N VAL A 129 8.62 37.67 -31.61
CA VAL A 129 9.92 38.35 -31.60
C VAL A 129 10.75 37.69 -32.69
#